data_AF-A0A537ZXC6-F1
#
_entry.id   AF-A0A537ZXC6-F1
#
_cell.length_a   1.000
_cell.length_b   1.000
_cell.length_c   1.000
_cell.angle_alpha   90.00
_cell.angle_beta   90.00
_cell.angle_gamma   90.00
#
_symmetry.space_group_name_H-M   'P 1'
#
loop_
_entity.id
_entity.type
_entity.pdbx_description
1 polymer ?
#
loop_
_entity_poly.entity_id
_entity_poly.type
_entity_poly.pdbx_seq_one_letter_code
_entity_poly.pdbx_strand_id
1 'polypeptide(L)'
;MADTSSDVAAAGSFLESLMDTELYSIGAFFCDEHPDLVDEVVARSEDIERRGLEAHSADAGSPIEESFETLLTGLAVRYYKAVAG
;
A
#
# COMPACT_ATOMS: atom_id res chain seq x y z
N MET A 1 -2.05 3.43 -38.39
CA MET A 1 -2.51 2.39 -37.44
C MET A 1 -1.28 1.63 -36.95
N ALA A 2 -0.47 2.28 -36.13
CA ALA A 2 0.49 1.65 -35.23
C ALA A 2 -0.15 1.76 -33.84
N ASP A 3 -0.05 0.86 -32.87
CA ASP A 3 0.44 -0.52 -32.81
C ASP A 3 -0.11 -1.03 -31.47
N THR A 4 -1.38 -1.45 -31.44
CA THR A 4 -2.06 -1.84 -30.20
C THR A 4 -1.37 -3.02 -29.49
N SER A 5 -0.60 -3.83 -30.23
CA SER A 5 0.16 -4.94 -29.65
C SER A 5 1.41 -4.48 -28.89
N SER A 6 2.12 -3.45 -29.37
CA SER A 6 3.27 -2.88 -28.67
C SER A 6 2.87 -2.17 -27.37
N ASP A 7 1.75 -1.44 -27.35
CA ASP A 7 1.26 -0.75 -26.14
C ASP A 7 0.88 -1.74 -25.02
N VAL A 8 0.28 -2.88 -25.36
CA VAL A 8 -0.07 -3.93 -24.38
C VAL A 8 1.18 -4.60 -23.81
N ALA A 9 2.19 -4.86 -24.65
CA ALA A 9 3.45 -5.42 -24.19
C ALA A 9 4.20 -4.46 -23.25
N ALA A 10 4.21 -3.16 -23.58
CA ALA A 10 4.80 -2.13 -22.73
C ALA A 10 4.06 -2.03 -21.38
N ALA A 11 2.72 -2.04 -21.39
CA ALA A 11 1.91 -2.02 -20.17
C ALA A 11 2.19 -3.25 -19.27
N GLY A 12 2.35 -4.44 -19.86
CA GLY A 12 2.73 -5.66 -19.13
C GLY A 12 4.10 -5.54 -18.46
N SER A 13 5.11 -5.06 -19.19
CA SER A 13 6.46 -4.87 -18.64
C SER A 13 6.50 -3.83 -17.51
N PHE A 14 5.66 -2.80 -17.60
CA PHE A 14 5.54 -1.81 -16.53
C PHE A 14 4.86 -2.40 -15.29
N LEU A 15 3.76 -3.14 -15.45
CA LEU A 15 3.11 -3.84 -14.34
C LEU A 15 4.07 -4.80 -13.62
N GLU A 16 4.85 -5.57 -14.38
CA GLU A 16 5.86 -6.47 -13.81
C GLU A 16 6.88 -5.70 -12.96
N SER A 17 7.35 -4.54 -13.43
CA SER A 17 8.26 -3.68 -12.65
C SER A 17 7.65 -3.13 -11.34
N LEU A 18 6.33 -3.01 -11.25
CA LEU A 18 5.63 -2.59 -10.03
C LEU A 18 5.56 -3.72 -8.99
N MET A 19 5.54 -4.98 -9.44
CA MET A 19 5.56 -6.16 -8.57
C MET A 19 6.91 -6.35 -7.87
N ASP A 20 8.00 -5.85 -8.47
CA ASP A 20 9.37 -5.93 -7.92
C ASP A 20 9.69 -4.85 -6.86
N THR A 21 8.67 -4.26 -6.23
CA THR A 21 8.86 -3.19 -5.23
C THR A 21 8.73 -3.69 -3.78
N GLU A 22 9.38 -3.01 -2.85
CA GLU A 22 9.24 -3.28 -1.41
C GLU A 22 7.79 -3.09 -0.93
N LEU A 23 7.07 -2.10 -1.48
CA LEU A 23 5.65 -1.89 -1.15
C LEU A 23 4.77 -3.05 -1.61
N TYR A 24 5.04 -3.61 -2.80
CA TYR A 24 4.35 -4.81 -3.27
C TYR A 24 4.58 -5.98 -2.31
N SER A 25 5.84 -6.20 -1.93
CA SER A 25 6.25 -7.30 -1.05
C SER A 25 5.63 -7.19 0.34
N ILE A 26 5.65 -5.99 0.94
CA ILE A 26 5.03 -5.72 2.26
C ILE A 26 3.51 -5.93 2.17
N GLY A 27 2.86 -5.39 1.14
CA GLY A 27 1.41 -5.49 0.98
C GLY A 27 0.93 -6.92 0.76
N ALA A 28 1.65 -7.68 -0.08
CA ALA A 28 1.38 -9.10 -0.32
C ALA A 28 1.52 -9.90 0.97
N PHE A 29 2.64 -9.76 1.67
CA PHE A 29 2.89 -10.44 2.95
C PHE A 29 1.82 -10.15 4.00
N PHE A 30 1.45 -8.87 4.16
CA PHE A 30 0.42 -8.49 5.13
C PHE A 30 -0.95 -9.06 4.77
N CYS A 31 -1.33 -9.06 3.49
CA CYS A 31 -2.61 -9.62 3.05
C CYS A 31 -2.68 -11.14 3.27
N ASP A 32 -1.55 -11.84 3.14
CA ASP A 32 -1.47 -13.30 3.36
C ASP A 32 -1.49 -13.65 4.86
N GLU A 33 -0.71 -12.96 5.69
CA GLU A 33 -0.56 -13.29 7.11
C GLU A 33 -1.69 -12.71 7.99
N HIS A 34 -2.29 -11.59 7.59
CA HIS A 34 -3.28 -10.85 8.39
C HIS A 34 -4.52 -10.43 7.58
N PRO A 35 -5.23 -11.37 6.91
CA PRO A 35 -6.33 -11.05 6.01
C PRO A 35 -7.47 -10.28 6.70
N ASP A 36 -7.76 -10.59 7.97
CA ASP A 36 -8.84 -9.98 8.74
C ASP A 36 -8.54 -8.52 9.14
N LEU A 37 -7.27 -8.11 9.14
CA LEU A 37 -6.84 -6.75 9.54
C LEU A 37 -6.67 -5.80 8.35
N VAL A 38 -6.83 -6.29 7.12
CA VAL A 38 -6.61 -5.53 5.89
C VAL A 38 -7.48 -4.27 5.84
N ASP A 39 -8.78 -4.40 6.12
CA ASP A 39 -9.69 -3.25 6.04
C ASP A 39 -9.44 -2.26 7.20
N GLU A 40 -9.08 -2.76 8.38
CA GLU A 40 -8.74 -1.91 9.53
C GLU A 40 -7.46 -1.10 9.27
N VAL A 41 -6.38 -1.75 8.80
CA VAL A 41 -5.10 -1.07 8.58
C VAL A 41 -5.21 -0.03 7.47
N VAL A 42 -6.00 -0.31 6.44
CA VAL A 42 -6.28 0.68 5.38
C VAL A 42 -7.01 1.88 5.96
N ALA A 43 -8.11 1.67 6.68
CA ALA A 43 -8.87 2.77 7.28
C ALA A 43 -8.03 3.59 8.27
N ARG A 44 -7.21 2.94 9.11
CA ARG A 44 -6.32 3.64 10.03
C ARG A 44 -5.23 4.42 9.29
N SER A 45 -4.67 3.87 8.21
CA SER A 45 -3.68 4.57 7.38
C SER A 45 -4.27 5.82 6.71
N GLU A 46 -5.53 5.77 6.25
CA GLU A 46 -6.23 6.92 5.67
C GLU A 46 -6.51 8.01 6.71
N ASP A 47 -6.84 7.62 7.95
CA ASP A 47 -6.99 8.58 9.05
C ASP A 47 -5.67 9.28 9.38
N ILE A 48 -4.57 8.53 9.44
CA ILE A 48 -3.22 9.07 9.64
C ILE A 48 -2.85 10.01 8.49
N GLU A 49 -3.10 9.64 7.24
CA GLU A 49 -2.83 10.47 6.06
C GLU A 49 -3.60 11.80 6.12
N ARG A 50 -4.87 11.75 6.53
CA ARG A 50 -5.75 12.92 6.65
C ARG A 50 -5.34 13.88 7.79
N ARG A 51 -4.89 13.35 8.92
CA ARG A 51 -4.59 14.12 10.14
C ARG A 51 -3.12 14.53 10.25
N GLY A 52 -2.23 13.76 9.62
CA GLY A 52 -0.79 13.82 9.82
C GLY A 52 -0.33 12.94 10.99
N LEU A 53 0.90 12.42 10.87
CA LEU A 53 1.51 11.48 11.81
C LEU A 53 1.61 12.04 13.24
N GLU A 54 2.09 13.27 13.40
CA GLU A 54 2.28 13.90 14.71
C GLU A 54 0.94 14.06 15.45
N ALA A 55 -0.09 14.53 14.76
CA ALA A 55 -1.42 14.72 15.35
C ALA A 55 -2.07 13.38 15.71
N HIS A 56 -1.95 12.37 14.85
CA HIS A 56 -2.46 11.04 15.13
C HIS A 56 -1.75 10.39 16.33
N SER A 57 -0.42 10.45 16.38
CA SER A 57 0.41 9.92 17.47
C SER A 57 0.09 10.59 18.81
N ALA A 58 -0.04 11.93 18.82
CA ALA A 58 -0.39 12.68 20.02
C ALA A 58 -1.77 12.26 20.59
N ASP A 59 -2.76 12.09 19.72
CA ASP A 59 -4.13 11.72 20.14
C ASP A 59 -4.26 10.25 20.53
N ALA A 60 -3.50 9.36 19.88
CA ALA A 60 -3.46 7.93 20.21
C ALA A 60 -2.65 7.63 21.48
N GLY A 61 -1.77 8.54 21.92
CA GLY A 61 -0.84 8.33 23.02
C GLY A 61 0.24 7.29 22.71
N SER A 62 0.53 7.07 21.42
CA SER A 62 1.48 6.08 20.92
C SER A 62 2.71 6.75 20.31
N PRO A 63 3.85 6.06 20.19
CA PRO A 63 5.02 6.57 19.47
C PRO A 63 4.70 6.93 18.02
N ILE A 64 5.41 7.91 17.47
CA ILE A 64 5.23 8.34 16.09
C ILE A 64 5.61 7.23 15.10
N GLU A 65 6.58 6.40 15.47
CA GLU A 65 7.03 5.24 14.73
C GLU A 65 5.89 4.24 14.50
N GLU A 66 5.04 3.99 15.50
CA GLU A 66 3.90 3.07 15.38
C GLU A 66 2.84 3.62 14.41
N SER A 67 2.60 4.93 14.45
CA SER A 67 1.72 5.59 13.48
C SER A 67 2.33 5.53 12.07
N PHE A 68 3.64 5.67 11.95
CA PHE A 68 4.34 5.55 10.68
C PHE A 68 4.28 4.13 10.11
N GLU A 69 4.51 3.10 10.91
CA GLU A 69 4.42 1.69 10.52
C GLU A 69 3.00 1.34 10.04
N THR A 70 1.98 1.83 10.75
CA THR A 70 0.57 1.66 10.35
C THR A 70 0.28 2.33 9.01
N LEU A 71 0.74 3.57 8.84
CA LEU A 71 0.59 4.31 7.59
C LEU A 71 1.25 3.59 6.42
N LEU A 72 2.51 3.17 6.60
CA LEU A 72 3.29 2.50 5.57
C LEU A 72 2.66 1.16 5.19
N THR A 73 2.22 0.38 6.17
CA THR A 73 1.54 -0.91 5.95
C THR A 73 0.24 -0.72 5.16
N GLY A 74 -0.61 0.23 5.54
CA GLY A 74 -1.85 0.51 4.81
C GLY A 74 -1.63 1.03 3.39
N LEU A 75 -0.57 1.82 3.16
CA LEU A 75 -0.15 2.23 1.81
C LEU A 75 0.34 1.03 0.99
N ALA A 76 1.15 0.15 1.57
CA ALA A 76 1.63 -1.07 0.92
C ALA A 76 0.48 -2.01 0.53
N VAL A 77 -0.52 -2.18 1.40
CA VAL A 77 -1.72 -2.97 1.11
C VAL A 77 -2.53 -2.35 -0.04
N ARG A 78 -2.76 -1.03 -0.03
CA ARG A 78 -3.44 -0.33 -1.13
C ARG A 78 -2.67 -0.47 -2.45
N TYR A 79 -1.34 -0.35 -2.40
CA TYR A 79 -0.45 -0.53 -3.55
C TYR A 79 -0.55 -1.95 -4.10
N TYR A 80 -0.39 -2.96 -3.24
CA TYR A 80 -0.49 -4.37 -3.61
C TYR A 80 -1.84 -4.68 -4.28
N LYS A 81 -2.96 -4.30 -3.67
CA LYS A 81 -4.30 -4.52 -4.25
C LYS A 81 -4.45 -3.85 -5.63
N ALA A 82 -3.92 -2.65 -5.80
CA ALA A 82 -4.01 -1.93 -7.09
C ALA A 82 -3.17 -2.58 -8.20
N VAL A 83 -2.04 -3.21 -7.85
CA VAL A 83 -1.13 -3.86 -8.80
C VAL A 83 -1.54 -5.31 -9.09
N ALA A 84 -2.02 -6.05 -8.08
CA ALA A 84 -2.34 -7.47 -8.19
C ALA A 84 -3.68 -7.76 -8.90
N GLY A 85 -4.63 -6.81 -8.91
CA GLY A 85 -5.90 -6.90 -9.63
C GLY A 85 -7.07 -7.40 -8.79
#